data_AF-A0A5R9AM64-F1
#
_entry.id   AF-A0A5R9AM64-F1
#
_cell.length_a   1.000
_cell.length_b   1.000
_cell.length_c   1.000
_cell.angle_alpha   90.00
_cell.angle_beta   90.00
_cell.angle_gamma   90.00
#
_symmetry.space_group_name_H-M   'P 1'
#
loop_
_entity.id
_entity.type
_entity.pdbx_description
1 polymer ?
#
loop_
_entity_poly.entity_id
_entity_poly.type
_entity_poly.pdbx_seq_one_letter_code
_entity_poly.pdbx_strand_id
1 'polypeptide(L)'
;MSNEKPDLRAVDTTHGSITEQAQAAADDARVGWEHFQQLMEEDKRVEPRDWMPEQYRKTLVRQVSQHAHSEIIGMQPEGNWISRAPSLKRKSVLMAKVQDEAGHGLYLYSAAETLGTSRDEMYQQLYTGKAKYSSIFNYPARTWADVGAIGWLVDGAAITNQVPLCRASYGPYGRAMVRVCKEESFHQRQGWEILYTLSHGTPAQKQMAQDAVDRTYGPALQMFGPPDADSPNSQQSMAWNIKRFSNDELRQRFVDMIVPQAEALGLTLPDPELKWNEERGHYDYSDLDWDEFFSVVKGNGPLNHQRLAHYRAARDNGAWVREAAAAYAAKQADSSRDSALLSA
;
A
#
# COMPACT_ATOMS: atom_id res chain seq x y z
N MET A 1 15.94 -19.99 -3.76
CA MET A 1 16.79 -19.22 -4.71
C MET A 1 17.41 -18.10 -3.91
N SER A 2 18.74 -18.03 -3.90
CA SER A 2 19.56 -18.01 -2.69
C SER A 2 19.85 -16.63 -2.09
N ASN A 3 20.00 -16.61 -0.75
CA ASN A 3 20.71 -15.58 0.05
C ASN A 3 22.22 -15.52 -0.28
N GLU A 4 22.62 -16.01 -1.45
CA GLU A 4 24.03 -16.11 -1.79
C GLU A 4 24.55 -14.75 -2.24
N LYS A 5 25.79 -14.50 -1.81
CA LYS A 5 26.70 -13.53 -2.42
C LYS A 5 26.51 -13.58 -3.94
N PRO A 6 26.46 -12.44 -4.66
CA PRO A 6 26.39 -12.47 -6.12
C PRO A 6 27.41 -13.48 -6.64
N ASP A 7 26.97 -14.42 -7.49
CA ASP A 7 27.84 -15.42 -8.12
C ASP A 7 28.79 -14.69 -9.06
N LEU A 8 29.86 -14.15 -8.48
CA LEU A 8 31.04 -13.71 -9.18
C LEU A 8 31.78 -14.99 -9.55
N ARG A 9 31.31 -15.67 -10.60
CA ARG A 9 32.10 -16.70 -11.26
C ARG A 9 33.48 -16.11 -11.51
N ALA A 10 34.53 -16.80 -11.08
CA ALA A 10 35.85 -16.54 -11.59
C ALA A 10 35.75 -16.62 -13.11
N VAL A 11 35.92 -15.48 -13.78
CA VAL A 11 35.87 -15.41 -15.23
C VAL A 11 36.96 -16.33 -15.73
N ASP A 12 36.58 -17.34 -16.52
CA ASP A 12 37.51 -18.21 -17.24
C ASP A 12 38.49 -17.30 -17.98
N THR A 13 39.76 -17.29 -17.57
CA THR A 13 40.78 -16.34 -18.02
C THR A 13 41.24 -16.63 -19.46
N THR A 14 40.50 -17.45 -20.19
CA THR A 14 40.74 -17.76 -21.58
C THR A 14 39.93 -16.81 -22.48
N HIS A 15 40.57 -15.67 -22.79
CA HIS A 15 40.24 -14.64 -23.81
C HIS A 15 39.39 -13.44 -23.36
N GLY A 16 40.10 -12.34 -23.06
CA GLY A 16 39.57 -10.98 -22.98
C GLY A 16 40.00 -10.30 -21.69
N SER A 17 40.86 -9.27 -21.76
CA SER A 17 41.28 -8.52 -20.58
C SER A 17 40.04 -7.94 -19.88
N ILE A 18 39.79 -8.36 -18.65
CA ILE A 18 38.84 -7.66 -17.77
C ILE A 18 39.38 -6.24 -17.64
N THR A 19 38.55 -5.26 -18.03
CA THR A 19 38.94 -3.85 -17.94
C THR A 19 39.10 -3.47 -16.46
N GLU A 20 40.05 -2.59 -16.13
CA GLU A 20 40.22 -2.07 -14.76
C GLU A 20 38.90 -1.53 -14.17
N GLN A 21 38.04 -0.98 -15.03
CA GLN A 21 36.70 -0.52 -14.68
C GLN A 21 35.75 -1.65 -14.22
N ALA A 22 35.79 -2.81 -14.88
CA ALA A 22 34.98 -3.95 -14.50
C ALA A 22 35.44 -4.56 -13.17
N GLN A 23 36.75 -4.58 -12.91
CA GLN A 23 37.31 -5.01 -11.64
C GLN A 23 36.91 -4.05 -10.51
N ALA A 24 37.08 -2.74 -10.71
CA ALA A 24 36.68 -1.72 -9.74
C ALA A 24 35.18 -1.81 -9.39
N ALA A 25 34.31 -1.98 -10.39
CA ALA A 25 32.87 -2.14 -10.16
C ALA A 25 32.53 -3.41 -9.36
N ALA A 26 33.27 -4.51 -9.57
CA ALA A 26 33.07 -5.75 -8.81
C ALA A 26 33.51 -5.60 -7.35
N ASP A 27 34.62 -4.91 -7.11
CA ASP A 27 35.12 -4.62 -5.76
C ASP A 27 34.18 -3.67 -5.00
N ASP A 28 33.69 -2.62 -5.65
CA ASP A 28 32.67 -1.72 -5.10
C ASP A 28 31.38 -2.48 -4.74
N ALA A 29 30.93 -3.39 -5.61
CA ALA A 29 29.75 -4.22 -5.34
C ALA A 29 29.97 -5.18 -4.16
N ARG A 30 31.17 -5.73 -3.99
CA ARG A 30 31.51 -6.60 -2.86
C ARG A 30 31.51 -5.82 -1.54
N VAL A 31 32.16 -4.66 -1.50
CA VAL A 31 32.18 -3.78 -0.32
C VAL A 31 30.77 -3.30 0.02
N GLY A 32 29.99 -2.91 -1.00
CA GLY A 32 28.59 -2.54 -0.83
C GLY A 32 27.74 -3.67 -0.26
N TRP A 33 27.93 -4.91 -0.73
CA TRP A 33 27.22 -6.08 -0.20
C TRP A 33 27.55 -6.34 1.27
N GLU A 34 28.82 -6.30 1.65
CA GLU A 34 29.26 -6.47 3.04
C GLU A 34 28.64 -5.41 3.95
N HIS A 35 28.62 -4.15 3.51
CA HIS A 35 27.96 -3.08 4.24
C HIS A 35 26.45 -3.28 4.35
N PHE A 36 25.78 -3.68 3.27
CA PHE A 36 24.35 -3.97 3.28
C PHE A 36 24.00 -5.09 4.26
N GLN A 37 24.78 -6.19 4.29
CA GLN A 37 24.58 -7.27 5.26
C GLN A 37 24.74 -6.79 6.69
N GLN A 38 25.78 -5.98 6.97
CA GLN A 38 25.97 -5.38 8.29
C GLN A 38 24.77 -4.53 8.70
N LEU A 39 24.21 -3.71 7.80
CA LEU A 39 23.00 -2.93 8.09
C LEU A 39 21.82 -3.84 8.44
N MET A 40 21.67 -4.99 7.76
CA MET A 40 20.57 -5.92 8.03
C MET A 40 20.73 -6.63 9.39
N GLU A 41 21.95 -7.08 9.71
CA GLU A 41 22.28 -7.73 10.98
C GLU A 41 22.12 -6.79 12.18
N GLU A 42 22.48 -5.51 12.02
CA GLU A 42 22.38 -4.49 13.06
C GLU A 42 20.97 -3.84 13.15
N ASP A 43 19.99 -4.33 12.38
CA ASP A 43 18.63 -3.77 12.24
C ASP A 43 18.64 -2.26 11.93
N LYS A 44 19.61 -1.83 11.10
CA LYS A 44 19.77 -0.46 10.63
C LYS A 44 19.07 -0.23 9.29
N ARG A 45 18.93 1.04 8.93
CA ARG A 45 18.22 1.47 7.72
C ARG A 45 19.18 1.67 6.56
N VAL A 46 18.74 1.24 5.38
CA VAL A 46 19.31 1.59 4.08
C VAL A 46 18.73 2.93 3.64
N GLU A 47 19.60 3.85 3.23
CA GLU A 47 19.26 5.18 2.71
C GLU A 47 19.51 5.28 1.19
N PRO A 48 18.98 6.29 0.50
CA PRO A 48 19.02 6.37 -0.97
C PRO A 48 20.42 6.34 -1.60
N ARG A 49 21.45 6.79 -0.86
CA ARG A 49 22.85 6.84 -1.33
C ARG A 49 23.63 5.57 -1.02
N ASP A 50 23.08 4.69 -0.19
CA ASP A 50 23.75 3.45 0.17
C ASP A 50 23.71 2.49 -1.01
N TRP A 51 24.76 1.69 -1.13
CA TRP A 51 24.71 0.53 -2.02
C TRP A 51 23.61 -0.42 -1.52
N MET A 52 22.83 -0.98 -2.45
CA MET A 52 21.82 -1.98 -2.14
C MET A 52 21.71 -2.99 -3.27
N PRO A 53 21.33 -4.25 -3.00
CA PRO A 53 21.12 -5.24 -4.04
C PRO A 53 20.06 -4.78 -5.04
N GLU A 54 20.28 -5.03 -6.33
CA GLU A 54 19.31 -4.61 -7.36
C GLU A 54 17.93 -5.26 -7.15
N GLN A 55 17.90 -6.49 -6.68
CA GLN A 55 16.65 -7.18 -6.35
C GLN A 55 15.95 -6.58 -5.11
N TYR A 56 16.70 -6.05 -4.15
CA TYR A 56 16.16 -5.29 -3.00
C TYR A 56 15.50 -4.00 -3.49
N ARG A 57 16.20 -3.24 -4.34
CA ARG A 57 15.70 -2.01 -4.98
C ARG A 57 14.41 -2.29 -5.77
N LYS A 58 14.42 -3.27 -6.68
CA LYS A 58 13.24 -3.66 -7.48
C LYS A 58 12.06 -4.11 -6.62
N THR A 59 12.32 -4.86 -5.56
CA THR A 59 11.27 -5.33 -4.63
C THR A 59 10.61 -4.15 -3.91
N LEU A 60 11.41 -3.18 -3.44
CA LEU A 60 10.90 -1.96 -2.83
C LEU A 60 10.17 -1.07 -3.81
N VAL A 61 10.71 -0.81 -5.01
CA VAL A 61 10.01 -0.05 -6.05
C VAL A 61 8.64 -0.67 -6.29
N ARG A 62 8.58 -2.00 -6.48
CA ARG A 62 7.30 -2.72 -6.65
C ARG A 62 6.38 -2.53 -5.45
N GLN A 63 6.85 -2.74 -4.23
CA GLN A 63 5.98 -2.69 -3.05
C GLN A 63 5.50 -1.27 -2.74
N VAL A 64 6.41 -0.29 -2.69
CA VAL A 64 6.11 1.10 -2.34
C VAL A 64 5.26 1.77 -3.43
N SER A 65 5.52 1.50 -4.72
CA SER A 65 4.66 2.02 -5.80
C SER A 65 3.26 1.44 -5.75
N GLN A 66 3.11 0.13 -5.52
CA GLN A 66 1.79 -0.50 -5.41
C GLN A 66 1.05 -0.04 -4.16
N HIS A 67 1.77 0.29 -3.09
CA HIS A 67 1.21 0.98 -1.93
C HIS A 67 0.69 2.38 -2.32
N ALA A 68 1.50 3.18 -3.01
CA ALA A 68 1.07 4.49 -3.50
C ALA A 68 -0.13 4.40 -4.46
N HIS A 69 -0.18 3.38 -5.32
CA HIS A 69 -1.32 3.11 -6.19
C HIS A 69 -2.58 2.75 -5.40
N SER A 70 -2.40 2.04 -4.28
CA SER A 70 -3.48 1.68 -3.37
C SER A 70 -4.15 2.94 -2.82
N GLU A 71 -3.38 3.94 -2.39
CA GLU A 71 -3.94 5.22 -1.94
C GLU A 71 -4.76 5.91 -3.05
N ILE A 72 -4.21 6.02 -4.26
CA ILE A 72 -4.89 6.70 -5.37
C ILE A 72 -6.19 6.00 -5.79
N ILE A 73 -6.20 4.67 -5.81
CA ILE A 73 -7.39 3.90 -6.19
C ILE A 73 -8.39 3.82 -5.03
N GLY A 74 -7.91 3.85 -3.77
CA GLY A 74 -8.72 3.84 -2.55
C GLY A 74 -9.63 5.05 -2.39
N MET A 75 -9.22 6.20 -2.92
CA MET A 75 -10.06 7.40 -2.98
C MET A 75 -11.38 7.18 -3.75
N GLN A 76 -11.47 6.22 -4.67
CA GLN A 76 -12.64 6.02 -5.53
C GLN A 76 -13.88 5.45 -4.81
N PRO A 77 -13.81 4.30 -4.09
CA PRO A 77 -14.96 3.78 -3.35
C PRO A 77 -15.52 4.77 -2.32
N GLU A 78 -14.67 5.52 -1.62
CA GLU A 78 -15.10 6.50 -0.63
C GLU A 78 -15.52 7.84 -1.26
N GLY A 79 -14.81 8.28 -2.30
CA GLY A 79 -15.20 9.43 -3.12
C GLY A 79 -16.62 9.32 -3.69
N ASN A 80 -17.05 8.09 -4.00
CA ASN A 80 -18.42 7.77 -4.41
C ASN A 80 -19.47 8.33 -3.42
N TRP A 81 -19.17 8.36 -2.13
CA TRP A 81 -20.10 8.76 -1.07
C TRP A 81 -19.97 10.21 -0.60
N ILE A 82 -18.95 10.96 -1.03
CA ILE A 82 -18.74 12.36 -0.62
C ILE A 82 -20.00 13.22 -0.87
N SER A 83 -20.63 13.11 -2.04
CA SER A 83 -21.83 13.91 -2.34
C SER A 83 -23.07 13.46 -1.58
N ARG A 84 -23.10 12.21 -1.10
CA ARG A 84 -24.28 11.51 -0.53
C ARG A 84 -24.19 11.22 0.97
N ALA A 85 -23.13 11.67 1.63
CA ALA A 85 -22.97 11.49 3.07
C ALA A 85 -24.18 12.06 3.84
N PRO A 86 -24.70 11.35 4.85
CA PRO A 86 -26.01 11.61 5.47
C PRO A 86 -26.03 12.86 6.39
N SER A 87 -24.88 13.47 6.65
CA SER A 87 -24.78 14.72 7.40
C SER A 87 -23.54 15.51 6.99
N LEU A 88 -23.56 16.82 7.23
CA LEU A 88 -22.41 17.69 6.96
C LEU A 88 -21.18 17.29 7.80
N LYS A 89 -21.39 16.86 9.06
CA LYS A 89 -20.31 16.33 9.92
C LYS A 89 -19.62 15.14 9.25
N ARG A 90 -20.39 14.12 8.85
CA ARG A 90 -19.81 12.92 8.21
C ARG A 90 -19.22 13.23 6.84
N LYS A 91 -19.82 14.15 6.08
CA LYS A 91 -19.28 14.64 4.81
C LYS A 91 -17.90 15.29 4.98
N SER A 92 -17.77 16.20 5.96
CA SER A 92 -16.51 16.89 6.24
C SER A 92 -15.40 15.92 6.65
N VAL A 93 -15.72 14.92 7.48
CA VAL A 93 -14.76 13.89 7.90
C VAL A 93 -14.33 13.04 6.71
N LEU A 94 -15.26 12.60 5.87
CA LEU A 94 -14.95 11.80 4.68
C LEU A 94 -14.09 12.57 3.67
N MET A 95 -14.36 13.86 3.48
CA MET A 95 -13.52 14.72 2.63
C MET A 95 -12.10 14.86 3.18
N ALA A 96 -11.95 15.01 4.50
CA ALA A 96 -10.63 15.06 5.13
C ALA A 96 -9.86 13.74 4.96
N LYS A 97 -10.53 12.60 5.15
CA LYS A 97 -9.93 11.27 4.92
C LYS A 97 -9.43 11.10 3.49
N VAL A 98 -10.29 11.34 2.50
CA VAL A 98 -9.94 11.19 1.08
C VAL A 98 -8.86 12.19 0.65
N GLN A 99 -8.81 13.37 1.28
CA GLN A 99 -7.71 14.32 1.10
C GLN A 99 -6.38 13.77 1.64
N ASP A 100 -6.40 13.16 2.83
CA ASP A 100 -5.20 12.57 3.43
C ASP A 100 -4.68 11.39 2.61
N GLU A 101 -5.55 10.52 2.07
CA GLU A 101 -5.17 9.44 1.14
C GLU A 101 -4.39 9.97 -0.07
N ALA A 102 -4.83 11.11 -0.65
CA ALA A 102 -4.09 11.75 -1.72
C ALA A 102 -2.68 12.19 -1.26
N GLY A 103 -2.57 12.72 -0.04
CA GLY A 103 -1.30 13.08 0.60
C GLY A 103 -0.40 11.88 0.87
N HIS A 104 -0.96 10.77 1.34
CA HIS A 104 -0.25 9.51 1.60
C HIS A 104 0.33 8.94 0.31
N GLY A 105 -0.46 8.96 -0.77
CA GLY A 105 0.02 8.61 -2.11
C GLY A 105 1.24 9.45 -2.51
N LEU A 106 1.21 10.76 -2.27
CA LEU A 106 2.35 11.65 -2.55
C LEU A 106 3.60 11.30 -1.72
N TYR A 107 3.45 11.01 -0.42
CA TYR A 107 4.57 10.57 0.42
C TYR A 107 5.19 9.27 -0.08
N LEU A 108 4.35 8.31 -0.49
CA LEU A 108 4.77 7.01 -0.98
C LEU A 108 5.46 7.09 -2.35
N TYR A 109 4.91 7.87 -3.29
CA TYR A 109 5.61 8.12 -4.56
C TYR A 109 6.95 8.79 -4.31
N SER A 110 7.01 9.78 -3.42
CA SER A 110 8.28 10.45 -3.07
C SER A 110 9.30 9.46 -2.49
N ALA A 111 8.87 8.53 -1.63
CA ALA A 111 9.74 7.49 -1.11
C ALA A 111 10.22 6.51 -2.21
N ALA A 112 9.33 6.12 -3.13
CA ALA A 112 9.69 5.26 -4.24
C ALA A 112 10.64 5.92 -5.25
N GLU A 113 10.50 7.23 -5.51
CA GLU A 113 11.39 7.97 -6.42
C GLU A 113 12.85 7.98 -5.93
N THR A 114 13.09 7.90 -4.62
CA THR A 114 14.44 7.79 -4.07
C THR A 114 15.16 6.48 -4.43
N LEU A 115 14.44 5.49 -4.98
CA LEU A 115 15.01 4.25 -5.51
C LEU A 115 15.38 4.35 -6.99
N GLY A 116 15.09 5.47 -7.66
CA GLY A 116 15.50 5.74 -9.05
C GLY A 116 14.42 5.52 -10.11
N THR A 117 13.20 5.15 -9.73
CA THR A 117 12.05 5.04 -10.65
C THR A 117 11.17 6.28 -10.53
N SER A 118 10.93 7.00 -11.63
CA SER A 118 10.13 8.23 -11.60
C SER A 118 8.66 7.96 -11.30
N ARG A 119 7.98 8.95 -10.71
CA ARG A 119 6.53 8.90 -10.52
C ARG A 119 5.77 8.72 -11.83
N ASP A 120 6.21 9.35 -12.91
CA ASP A 120 5.59 9.19 -14.23
C ASP A 120 5.66 7.74 -14.71
N GLU A 121 6.78 7.06 -14.50
CA GLU A 121 6.90 5.64 -14.82
C GLU A 121 5.95 4.80 -13.95
N MET A 122 5.91 5.04 -12.65
CA MET A 122 4.99 4.34 -11.73
C MET A 122 3.53 4.58 -12.12
N TYR A 123 3.16 5.82 -12.47
CA TYR A 123 1.82 6.17 -12.98
C TYR A 123 1.51 5.44 -14.28
N GLN A 124 2.49 5.33 -15.19
CA GLN A 124 2.32 4.58 -16.42
C GLN A 124 2.10 3.09 -16.15
N GLN A 125 2.83 2.51 -15.18
CA GLN A 125 2.65 1.11 -14.79
C GLN A 125 1.26 0.85 -14.22
N LEU A 126 0.69 1.76 -13.42
CA LEU A 126 -0.71 1.69 -12.97
C LEU A 126 -1.68 1.85 -14.16
N TYR A 127 -1.45 2.84 -15.02
CA TYR A 127 -2.28 3.12 -16.19
C TYR A 127 -2.41 1.90 -17.12
N THR A 128 -1.30 1.22 -17.41
CA THR A 128 -1.31 0.02 -18.27
C THR A 128 -1.75 -1.24 -17.54
N GLY A 129 -1.96 -1.20 -16.22
CA GLY A 129 -2.25 -2.37 -15.40
C GLY A 129 -1.05 -3.31 -15.19
N LYS A 130 0.19 -2.82 -15.42
CA LYS A 130 1.43 -3.58 -15.18
C LYS A 130 1.75 -3.65 -13.68
N ALA A 131 1.45 -2.59 -12.94
CA ALA A 131 1.52 -2.56 -11.48
C ALA A 131 0.14 -2.76 -10.86
N LYS A 132 0.12 -3.38 -9.68
CA LYS A 132 -1.10 -3.66 -8.91
C LYS A 132 -1.43 -2.52 -7.94
N TYR A 133 -2.60 -2.61 -7.33
CA TYR A 133 -3.01 -1.89 -6.13
C TYR A 133 -3.73 -2.90 -5.22
N SER A 134 -4.04 -2.51 -3.98
CA SER A 134 -4.68 -3.39 -3.00
C SER A 134 -5.99 -3.99 -3.54
N SER A 135 -6.19 -5.30 -3.31
CA SER A 135 -7.35 -6.05 -3.80
C SER A 135 -8.68 -5.46 -3.35
N ILE A 136 -8.72 -4.94 -2.12
CA ILE A 136 -9.92 -4.43 -1.44
C ILE A 136 -10.62 -3.29 -2.19
N PHE A 137 -9.89 -2.49 -2.96
CA PHE A 137 -10.49 -1.36 -3.67
C PHE A 137 -11.30 -1.77 -4.90
N ASN A 138 -11.32 -3.06 -5.24
CA ASN A 138 -12.15 -3.63 -6.30
C ASN A 138 -13.56 -4.02 -5.83
N TYR A 139 -13.88 -3.83 -4.55
CA TYR A 139 -15.21 -4.08 -4.02
C TYR A 139 -16.08 -2.79 -4.02
N PRO A 140 -17.40 -2.90 -4.24
CA PRO A 140 -18.29 -1.74 -4.31
C PRO A 140 -18.69 -1.22 -2.93
N ALA A 141 -18.63 0.10 -2.73
CA ALA A 141 -19.28 0.78 -1.59
C ALA A 141 -20.75 1.09 -1.93
N ARG A 142 -21.66 0.18 -1.55
CA ARG A 142 -23.08 0.17 -2.01
C ARG A 142 -24.01 1.05 -1.18
N THR A 143 -23.75 1.15 0.12
CA THR A 143 -24.54 1.90 1.11
C THR A 143 -23.62 2.82 1.91
N TRP A 144 -24.19 3.69 2.73
CA TRP A 144 -23.39 4.55 3.62
C TRP A 144 -22.61 3.72 4.65
N ALA A 145 -23.14 2.56 5.07
CA ALA A 145 -22.44 1.69 6.01
C ALA A 145 -21.12 1.14 5.44
N ASP A 146 -21.01 1.00 4.11
CA ASP A 146 -19.77 0.59 3.46
C ASP A 146 -18.62 1.56 3.73
N VAL A 147 -18.89 2.87 3.84
CA VAL A 147 -17.87 3.85 4.25
C VAL A 147 -17.40 3.59 5.68
N GLY A 148 -18.32 3.19 6.57
CA GLY A 148 -17.98 2.76 7.92
C GLY A 148 -17.16 1.47 7.95
N ALA A 149 -17.53 0.48 7.14
CA ALA A 149 -16.81 -0.79 7.05
C ALA A 149 -15.42 -0.64 6.41
N ILE A 150 -15.28 0.22 5.39
CA ILE A 150 -13.98 0.60 4.83
C ILE A 150 -13.13 1.27 5.92
N GLY A 151 -13.63 2.35 6.52
CA GLY A 151 -12.89 3.04 7.57
C GLY A 151 -12.54 2.13 8.75
N TRP A 152 -13.40 1.19 9.16
CA TRP A 152 -13.09 0.32 10.29
C TRP A 152 -12.20 -0.87 9.93
N LEU A 153 -12.66 -1.74 9.03
CA LEU A 153 -12.02 -3.02 8.71
C LEU A 153 -10.89 -2.86 7.71
N VAL A 154 -11.09 -2.06 6.66
CA VAL A 154 -10.10 -1.90 5.60
C VAL A 154 -8.92 -1.06 6.08
N ASP A 155 -9.18 0.12 6.66
CA ASP A 155 -8.10 0.93 7.24
C ASP A 155 -7.51 0.22 8.47
N GLY A 156 -8.31 -0.51 9.25
CA GLY A 156 -7.82 -1.32 10.35
C GLY A 156 -6.79 -2.36 9.89
N ALA A 157 -7.09 -3.09 8.82
CA ALA A 157 -6.19 -4.06 8.23
C ALA A 157 -4.94 -3.38 7.65
N ALA A 158 -5.12 -2.22 6.99
CA ALA A 158 -4.03 -1.40 6.49
C ALA A 158 -3.09 -0.98 7.63
N ILE A 159 -3.61 -0.42 8.72
CA ILE A 159 -2.83 -0.01 9.91
C ILE A 159 -2.08 -1.20 10.52
N THR A 160 -2.73 -2.37 10.67
CA THR A 160 -2.06 -3.57 11.18
C THR A 160 -0.87 -3.98 10.31
N ASN A 161 -0.98 -3.82 8.98
CA ASN A 161 0.13 -4.06 8.07
C ASN A 161 1.18 -2.93 8.07
N GLN A 162 0.78 -1.68 8.21
CA GLN A 162 1.64 -0.49 8.06
C GLN A 162 2.44 -0.13 9.30
N VAL A 163 1.90 -0.33 10.50
CA VAL A 163 2.61 -0.05 11.76
C VAL A 163 3.95 -0.80 11.83
N PRO A 164 4.02 -2.11 11.53
CA PRO A 164 5.30 -2.82 11.42
C PRO A 164 6.27 -2.22 10.38
N LEU A 165 5.74 -1.69 9.27
CA LEU A 165 6.54 -1.09 8.20
C LEU A 165 7.17 0.26 8.61
N CYS A 166 6.78 0.85 9.74
CA CYS A 166 7.53 1.96 10.36
C CYS A 166 8.99 1.58 10.67
N ARG A 167 9.27 0.27 10.81
CA ARG A 167 10.59 -0.34 10.99
C ARG A 167 11.08 -1.11 9.76
N ALA A 168 10.53 -0.85 8.58
CA ALA A 168 11.07 -1.39 7.34
C ALA A 168 12.54 -0.94 7.16
N SER A 169 13.36 -1.83 6.60
CA SER A 169 14.79 -1.60 6.41
C SER A 169 15.12 -0.43 5.48
N TYR A 170 14.20 -0.02 4.59
CA TYR A 170 14.42 1.15 3.75
C TYR A 170 13.95 2.43 4.44
N GLY A 171 14.90 3.32 4.73
CA GLY A 171 14.67 4.52 5.54
C GLY A 171 13.54 5.42 5.04
N PRO A 172 13.53 5.84 3.76
CA PRO A 172 12.46 6.66 3.20
C PRO A 172 11.07 6.03 3.37
N TYR A 173 10.95 4.72 3.14
CA TYR A 173 9.68 4.03 3.27
C TYR A 173 9.21 3.96 4.72
N GLY A 174 10.09 3.57 5.65
CA GLY A 174 9.75 3.55 7.07
C GLY A 174 9.35 4.93 7.63
N ARG A 175 10.00 6.01 7.16
CA ARG A 175 9.63 7.39 7.54
C ARG A 175 8.29 7.84 6.94
N ALA A 176 7.94 7.40 5.73
CA ALA A 176 6.62 7.64 5.16
C ALA A 176 5.54 6.93 5.99
N MET A 177 5.75 5.66 6.34
CA MET A 177 4.82 4.88 7.18
C MET A 177 4.57 5.51 8.55
N VAL A 178 5.58 6.11 9.19
CA VAL A 178 5.37 6.84 10.46
C VAL A 178 4.40 8.01 10.30
N ARG A 179 4.39 8.71 9.17
CA ARG A 179 3.45 9.80 8.91
C ARG A 179 2.06 9.27 8.58
N VAL A 180 1.99 8.34 7.63
CA VAL A 180 0.73 7.69 7.21
C VAL A 180 0.00 7.09 8.41
N CYS A 181 0.68 6.26 9.23
CA CYS A 181 0.07 5.62 10.40
C CYS A 181 -0.46 6.61 11.46
N LYS A 182 0.18 7.79 11.60
CA LYS A 182 -0.29 8.81 12.54
C LYS A 182 -1.62 9.41 12.09
N GLU A 183 -1.78 9.62 10.79
CA GLU A 183 -2.97 10.22 10.19
C GLU A 183 -4.10 9.18 10.05
N GLU A 184 -3.81 7.98 9.56
CA GLU A 184 -4.82 6.93 9.33
C GLU A 184 -5.51 6.43 10.61
N SER A 185 -4.81 6.38 11.74
CA SER A 185 -5.42 5.90 12.99
C SER A 185 -6.64 6.73 13.42
N PHE A 186 -6.66 8.02 13.06
CA PHE A 186 -7.81 8.89 13.26
C PHE A 186 -8.98 8.49 12.34
N HIS A 187 -8.70 8.29 11.05
CA HIS A 187 -9.71 7.89 10.06
C HIS A 187 -10.35 6.54 10.38
N GLN A 188 -9.53 5.60 10.85
CA GLN A 188 -9.99 4.28 11.26
C GLN A 188 -11.01 4.35 12.40
N ARG A 189 -10.72 5.19 13.41
CA ARG A 189 -11.66 5.44 14.51
C ARG A 189 -12.96 6.05 13.99
N GLN A 190 -12.89 6.96 13.04
CA GLN A 190 -14.09 7.57 12.46
C GLN A 190 -14.94 6.57 11.68
N GLY A 191 -14.35 5.58 11.02
CA GLY A 191 -15.04 4.46 10.39
C GLY A 191 -15.80 3.61 11.42
N TRP A 192 -15.15 3.24 12.51
CA TRP A 192 -15.79 2.50 13.60
C TRP A 192 -16.97 3.30 14.21
N GLU A 193 -16.81 4.60 14.43
CA GLU A 193 -17.90 5.45 14.93
C GLU A 193 -19.11 5.53 13.98
N ILE A 194 -18.90 5.45 12.67
CA ILE A 194 -20.01 5.39 11.69
C ILE A 194 -20.81 4.13 11.95
N LEU A 195 -20.15 2.98 12.05
CA LEU A 195 -20.82 1.71 12.32
C LEU A 195 -21.48 1.68 13.69
N TYR A 196 -20.84 2.25 14.72
CA TYR A 196 -21.43 2.37 16.05
C TYR A 196 -22.73 3.17 16.02
N THR A 197 -22.73 4.31 15.31
CA THR A 197 -23.94 5.14 15.14
C THR A 197 -25.05 4.36 14.45
N LEU A 198 -24.72 3.57 13.43
CA LEU A 198 -25.70 2.81 12.66
C LEU A 198 -26.23 1.59 13.44
N SER A 199 -25.36 0.86 14.12
CA SER A 199 -25.72 -0.35 14.87
C SER A 199 -26.56 -0.07 16.12
N HIS A 200 -26.46 1.15 16.67
CA HIS A 200 -27.29 1.65 17.77
C HIS A 200 -28.43 2.56 17.32
N GLY A 201 -28.67 2.66 16.01
CA GLY A 201 -29.74 3.44 15.43
C GLY A 201 -31.04 2.64 15.28
N THR A 202 -31.76 2.92 14.20
CA THR A 202 -32.96 2.17 13.81
C THR A 202 -32.62 0.74 13.36
N PRO A 203 -33.59 -0.20 13.37
CA PRO A 203 -33.37 -1.56 12.85
C PRO A 203 -32.82 -1.58 11.42
N ALA A 204 -33.28 -0.68 10.55
CA ALA A 204 -32.78 -0.58 9.18
C ALA A 204 -31.31 -0.12 9.11
N GLN A 205 -30.88 0.78 10.01
CA GLN A 205 -29.48 1.20 10.10
C GLN A 205 -28.59 0.07 10.63
N LYS A 206 -29.06 -0.68 11.63
CA LYS A 206 -28.32 -1.84 12.15
C LYS A 206 -28.16 -2.92 11.08
N GLN A 207 -29.22 -3.21 10.32
CA GLN A 207 -29.15 -4.15 9.20
C GLN A 207 -28.19 -3.69 8.11
N MET A 208 -28.19 -2.39 7.77
CA MET A 208 -27.26 -1.81 6.81
C MET A 208 -25.80 -1.93 7.29
N ALA A 209 -25.55 -1.72 8.59
CA ALA A 209 -24.23 -1.91 9.19
C ALA A 209 -23.78 -3.37 9.12
N GLN A 210 -24.66 -4.31 9.45
CA GLN A 210 -24.36 -5.74 9.38
C GLN A 210 -24.03 -6.17 7.93
N ASP A 211 -24.86 -5.81 6.95
CA ASP A 211 -24.63 -6.14 5.54
C ASP A 211 -23.28 -5.61 5.02
N ALA A 212 -22.88 -4.41 5.44
CA ALA A 212 -21.58 -3.85 5.07
C ALA A 212 -20.42 -4.64 5.69
N VAL A 213 -20.52 -5.05 6.96
CA VAL A 213 -19.52 -5.89 7.63
C VAL A 213 -19.45 -7.26 6.98
N ASP A 214 -20.58 -7.88 6.70
CA ASP A 214 -20.68 -9.21 6.07
C ASP A 214 -19.93 -9.26 4.74
N ARG A 215 -20.07 -8.23 3.92
CA ARG A 215 -19.40 -8.14 2.60
C ARG A 215 -17.93 -7.74 2.67
N THR A 216 -17.50 -7.09 3.74
CA THR A 216 -16.15 -6.49 3.83
C THR A 216 -15.17 -7.36 4.61
N TYR A 217 -15.65 -8.19 5.54
CA TYR A 217 -14.82 -9.01 6.42
C TYR A 217 -13.78 -9.87 5.67
N GLY A 218 -14.24 -10.78 4.81
CA GLY A 218 -13.34 -11.66 4.04
C GLY A 218 -12.33 -10.87 3.19
N PRO A 219 -12.78 -9.92 2.36
CA PRO A 219 -11.88 -9.05 1.59
C PRO A 219 -10.85 -8.27 2.43
N ALA A 220 -11.22 -7.81 3.64
CA ALA A 220 -10.28 -7.14 4.54
C ALA A 220 -9.20 -8.10 5.05
N LEU A 221 -9.54 -9.35 5.38
CA LEU A 221 -8.56 -10.37 5.78
C LEU A 221 -7.63 -10.80 4.62
N GLN A 222 -8.13 -10.75 3.39
CA GLN A 222 -7.32 -11.00 2.19
C GLN A 222 -6.28 -9.88 1.92
N MET A 223 -6.41 -8.69 2.51
CA MET A 223 -5.45 -7.58 2.31
C MET A 223 -4.04 -7.91 2.81
N PHE A 224 -3.93 -8.80 3.80
CA PHE A 224 -2.63 -9.26 4.29
C PHE A 224 -1.88 -10.11 3.27
N GLY A 225 -2.52 -10.51 2.17
CA GLY A 225 -1.92 -11.34 1.12
C GLY A 225 -2.20 -12.83 1.31
N PRO A 226 -1.68 -13.68 0.40
CA PRO A 226 -1.90 -15.13 0.43
C PRO A 226 -1.31 -15.77 1.69
N PRO A 227 -1.67 -17.02 2.02
CA PRO A 227 -1.03 -17.80 3.07
C PRO A 227 0.49 -17.82 2.92
N ASP A 228 1.22 -17.96 4.02
CA ASP A 228 2.68 -17.89 4.00
C ASP A 228 3.31 -18.97 3.10
N ALA A 229 2.68 -20.14 2.98
CA ALA A 229 3.07 -21.21 2.07
C ALA A 229 3.01 -20.81 0.58
N ASP A 230 2.12 -19.88 0.23
CA ASP A 230 1.85 -19.43 -1.13
C ASP A 230 2.36 -18.00 -1.40
N SER A 231 3.26 -17.48 -0.56
CA SER A 231 3.80 -16.13 -0.67
C SER A 231 5.27 -16.12 -1.15
N PRO A 232 5.53 -16.11 -2.47
CA PRO A 232 6.89 -16.24 -3.02
C PRO A 232 7.83 -15.09 -2.66
N ASN A 233 7.27 -13.93 -2.30
CA ASN A 233 8.06 -12.75 -1.92
C ASN A 233 8.34 -12.68 -0.41
N SER A 234 7.62 -13.45 0.43
CA SER A 234 7.69 -13.32 1.90
C SER A 234 9.09 -13.62 2.43
N GLN A 235 9.69 -14.75 2.04
CA GLN A 235 10.98 -15.19 2.57
C GLN A 235 12.08 -14.14 2.36
N GLN A 236 12.21 -13.65 1.12
CA GLN A 236 13.23 -12.64 0.81
C GLN A 236 12.93 -11.29 1.46
N SER A 237 11.66 -10.86 1.47
CA SER A 237 11.27 -9.58 2.07
C SER A 237 11.51 -9.57 3.58
N MET A 238 11.35 -10.73 4.23
CA MET A 238 11.68 -10.90 5.65
C MET A 238 13.19 -10.94 5.87
N ALA A 239 13.95 -11.67 5.06
CA ALA A 239 15.41 -11.72 5.16
C ALA A 239 16.07 -10.33 5.01
N TRP A 240 15.46 -9.45 4.21
CA TRP A 240 15.89 -8.06 4.04
C TRP A 240 15.19 -7.07 4.97
N ASN A 241 14.43 -7.54 5.96
CA ASN A 241 13.73 -6.68 6.91
C ASN A 241 12.80 -5.63 6.24
N ILE A 242 12.36 -5.87 5.00
CA ILE A 242 11.34 -5.08 4.30
C ILE A 242 9.97 -5.39 4.92
N LYS A 243 9.72 -6.67 5.20
CA LYS A 243 8.53 -7.20 5.86
C LYS A 243 8.94 -7.75 7.23
N ARG A 244 8.27 -7.30 8.31
CA ARG A 244 8.68 -7.61 9.69
C ARG A 244 7.94 -8.80 10.31
N PHE A 245 6.73 -9.07 9.84
CA PHE A 245 5.85 -10.14 10.30
C PHE A 245 5.25 -10.82 9.08
N SER A 246 4.90 -12.09 9.19
CA SER A 246 4.36 -12.86 8.07
C SER A 246 2.94 -12.40 7.67
N ASN A 247 2.39 -12.92 6.55
CA ASN A 247 1.03 -12.53 6.15
C ASN A 247 0.02 -13.07 7.16
N ASP A 248 0.17 -14.34 7.55
CA ASP A 248 -0.73 -15.04 8.45
C ASP A 248 -0.62 -14.50 9.88
N GLU A 249 0.58 -14.13 10.33
CA GLU A 249 0.79 -13.50 11.63
C GLU A 249 0.05 -12.16 11.75
N LEU A 250 0.12 -11.31 10.72
CA LEU A 250 -0.59 -10.03 10.73
C LEU A 250 -2.11 -10.23 10.60
N ARG A 251 -2.55 -11.19 9.79
CA ARG A 251 -3.96 -11.54 9.66
C ARG A 251 -4.54 -12.02 11.00
N GLN A 252 -3.83 -12.91 11.71
CA GLN A 252 -4.24 -13.40 13.03
C GLN A 252 -4.37 -12.26 14.04
N ARG A 253 -3.35 -11.40 14.15
CA ARG A 253 -3.38 -10.23 15.05
C ARG A 253 -4.55 -9.31 14.76
N PHE A 254 -4.87 -9.12 13.48
CA PHE A 254 -6.00 -8.32 13.07
C PHE A 254 -7.32 -8.95 13.49
N VAL A 255 -7.52 -10.26 13.27
CA VAL A 255 -8.70 -10.99 13.75
C VAL A 255 -8.87 -10.81 15.26
N ASP A 256 -7.83 -11.09 16.05
CA ASP A 256 -7.89 -10.96 17.51
C ASP A 256 -8.27 -9.55 17.97
N MET A 257 -7.85 -8.53 17.20
CA MET A 257 -8.16 -7.14 17.47
C MET A 257 -9.62 -6.76 17.11
N ILE A 258 -10.17 -7.27 16.01
CA ILE A 258 -11.49 -6.82 15.52
C ILE A 258 -12.66 -7.56 16.15
N VAL A 259 -12.49 -8.78 16.67
CA VAL A 259 -13.57 -9.51 17.33
C VAL A 259 -14.19 -8.71 18.50
N PRO A 260 -13.43 -8.26 19.51
CA PRO A 260 -14.01 -7.45 20.60
C PRO A 260 -14.56 -6.11 20.11
N GLN A 261 -14.06 -5.57 18.99
CA GLN A 261 -14.60 -4.36 18.39
C GLN A 261 -15.96 -4.61 17.72
N ALA A 262 -16.17 -5.78 17.10
CA ALA A 262 -17.45 -6.20 16.53
C ALA A 262 -18.49 -6.42 17.63
N GLU A 263 -18.09 -7.07 18.73
CA GLU A 263 -18.93 -7.26 19.92
C GLU A 263 -19.41 -5.92 20.50
N ALA A 264 -18.51 -4.95 20.62
CA ALA A 264 -18.83 -3.60 21.08
C ALA A 264 -19.78 -2.84 20.13
N LEU A 265 -19.77 -3.16 18.84
CA LEU A 265 -20.74 -2.65 17.87
C LEU A 265 -22.10 -3.36 17.96
N GLY A 266 -22.17 -4.52 18.60
CA GLY A 266 -23.35 -5.39 18.58
C GLY A 266 -23.63 -5.96 17.20
N LEU A 267 -22.58 -6.18 16.41
CA LEU A 267 -22.58 -6.79 15.07
C LEU A 267 -21.85 -8.13 15.10
N THR A 268 -22.14 -9.01 14.14
CA THR A 268 -21.44 -10.28 13.96
C THR A 268 -20.40 -10.19 12.84
N LEU A 269 -19.38 -11.04 12.89
CA LEU A 269 -18.50 -11.29 11.74
C LEU A 269 -19.01 -12.55 11.02
N PRO A 270 -19.03 -12.58 9.67
CA PRO A 270 -19.63 -13.66 8.88
C PRO A 270 -18.70 -14.89 8.80
N ASP A 271 -18.32 -15.45 9.95
CA ASP A 271 -17.41 -16.58 10.04
C ASP A 271 -17.94 -17.64 11.02
N PRO A 272 -18.36 -18.81 10.54
CA PRO A 272 -18.94 -19.86 11.37
C PRO A 272 -17.93 -20.56 12.29
N GLU A 273 -16.63 -20.53 11.96
CA GLU A 273 -15.57 -21.17 12.75
C GLU A 273 -14.92 -20.18 13.74
N LEU A 274 -15.37 -18.92 13.75
CA LEU A 274 -14.85 -17.88 14.62
C LEU A 274 -15.11 -18.19 16.09
N LYS A 275 -14.06 -18.56 16.82
CA LYS A 275 -14.13 -18.87 18.26
C LYS A 275 -12.81 -18.61 18.95
N TRP A 276 -12.88 -18.18 20.21
CA TRP A 276 -11.69 -18.07 21.05
C TRP A 276 -11.10 -19.45 21.33
N ASN A 277 -9.80 -19.61 21.07
CA ASN A 277 -9.05 -20.82 21.35
C ASN A 277 -8.10 -20.57 22.53
N GLU A 278 -8.47 -21.06 23.71
CA GLU A 278 -7.71 -20.88 24.96
C GLU A 278 -6.29 -21.49 24.88
N GLU A 279 -6.11 -22.58 24.15
CA GLU A 279 -4.80 -23.24 24.02
C GLU A 279 -3.83 -22.42 23.18
N ARG A 280 -4.35 -21.77 22.12
CA ARG A 280 -3.56 -20.92 21.22
C ARG A 280 -3.43 -19.48 21.74
N GLY A 281 -4.36 -19.01 22.58
CA GLY A 281 -4.46 -17.61 22.97
C GLY A 281 -4.85 -16.69 21.79
N HIS A 282 -5.62 -17.22 20.83
CA HIS A 282 -5.99 -16.59 19.58
C HIS A 282 -7.41 -16.99 19.16
N TYR A 283 -8.06 -16.21 18.32
CA TYR A 283 -9.28 -16.66 17.64
C TYR A 283 -8.95 -17.61 16.49
N ASP A 284 -9.60 -18.78 16.46
CA ASP A 284 -9.72 -19.57 15.23
C ASP A 284 -10.68 -18.85 14.28
N TYR A 285 -10.44 -18.93 12.97
CA TYR A 285 -11.28 -18.35 11.92
C TYR A 285 -11.24 -19.24 10.68
N SER A 286 -12.27 -19.15 9.83
CA SER A 286 -12.42 -19.98 8.63
C SER A 286 -11.32 -19.69 7.60
N ASP A 287 -11.05 -20.67 6.73
CA ASP A 287 -10.29 -20.43 5.51
C ASP A 287 -11.00 -19.38 4.63
N LEU A 288 -10.20 -18.55 3.97
CA LEU A 288 -10.68 -17.51 3.07
C LEU A 288 -10.86 -18.05 1.65
N ASP A 289 -11.72 -17.38 0.87
CA ASP A 289 -11.86 -17.66 -0.56
C ASP A 289 -10.62 -17.17 -1.34
N TRP A 290 -9.60 -18.03 -1.43
CA TRP A 290 -8.37 -17.71 -2.14
C TRP A 290 -8.54 -17.68 -3.67
N ASP A 291 -9.52 -18.40 -4.21
CA ASP A 291 -9.86 -18.35 -5.63
C ASP A 291 -10.41 -16.98 -6.02
N GLU A 292 -11.30 -16.42 -5.20
CA GLU A 292 -11.75 -15.03 -5.32
C GLU A 292 -10.55 -14.07 -5.23
N PHE A 293 -9.70 -14.20 -4.21
CA PHE A 293 -8.53 -13.34 -4.03
C PHE A 293 -7.64 -13.32 -5.28
N PHE A 294 -7.24 -14.48 -5.79
CA PHE A 294 -6.39 -14.57 -6.97
C PHE A 294 -7.09 -14.08 -8.24
N SER A 295 -8.41 -14.26 -8.35
CA SER A 295 -9.22 -13.69 -9.44
C SER A 295 -9.19 -12.16 -9.42
N VAL A 296 -9.44 -11.54 -8.26
CA VAL A 296 -9.41 -10.08 -8.07
C VAL A 296 -8.03 -9.51 -8.36
N VAL A 297 -6.96 -10.15 -7.85
CA VAL A 297 -5.57 -9.74 -8.06
C VAL A 297 -5.15 -9.84 -9.53
N LYS A 298 -5.76 -10.73 -10.32
CA LYS A 298 -5.56 -10.87 -11.77
C LYS A 298 -6.39 -9.89 -12.60
N GLY A 299 -7.22 -9.08 -11.97
CA GLY A 299 -8.04 -8.07 -12.67
C GLY A 299 -9.48 -8.50 -12.96
N ASN A 300 -9.93 -9.65 -12.43
CA ASN A 300 -11.25 -10.22 -12.71
C ASN A 300 -12.24 -10.05 -11.53
N GLY A 301 -11.99 -9.10 -10.64
CA GLY A 301 -12.87 -8.77 -9.54
C GLY A 301 -13.99 -7.81 -9.91
N PRO A 302 -14.89 -7.48 -8.96
CA PRO A 302 -16.14 -6.79 -9.25
C PRO A 302 -15.99 -5.42 -9.91
N LEU A 303 -14.96 -4.65 -9.54
CA LEU A 303 -14.75 -3.28 -10.03
C LEU A 303 -13.37 -3.02 -10.66
N ASN A 304 -12.52 -4.02 -10.89
CA ASN A 304 -11.17 -3.81 -11.43
C ASN A 304 -11.16 -2.96 -12.72
N HIS A 305 -12.03 -3.33 -13.67
CA HIS A 305 -12.15 -2.61 -14.94
C HIS A 305 -12.60 -1.17 -14.72
N GLN A 306 -13.59 -0.94 -13.86
CA GLN A 306 -14.14 0.37 -13.56
C GLN A 306 -13.11 1.27 -12.85
N ARG A 307 -12.33 0.72 -11.91
CA ARG A 307 -11.28 1.46 -11.19
C ARG A 307 -10.20 1.98 -12.12
N LEU A 308 -9.68 1.11 -12.98
CA LEU A 308 -8.67 1.50 -13.96
C LEU A 308 -9.25 2.41 -15.04
N ALA A 309 -10.47 2.16 -15.52
CA ALA A 309 -11.12 3.04 -16.50
C ALA A 309 -11.32 4.45 -15.93
N HIS A 310 -11.75 4.58 -14.68
CA HIS A 310 -11.87 5.88 -14.02
C HIS A 310 -10.53 6.60 -13.89
N TYR A 311 -9.49 5.90 -13.44
CA TYR A 311 -8.13 6.45 -13.34
C TYR A 311 -7.60 6.91 -14.70
N ARG A 312 -7.77 6.11 -15.76
CA ARG A 312 -7.37 6.45 -17.14
C ARG A 312 -8.13 7.68 -17.64
N ALA A 313 -9.45 7.68 -17.50
CA ALA A 313 -10.27 8.82 -17.91
C ALA A 313 -9.87 10.12 -17.20
N ALA A 314 -9.61 10.08 -15.88
CA ALA A 314 -9.14 11.25 -15.14
C ALA A 314 -7.77 11.74 -15.65
N ARG A 315 -6.85 10.82 -15.95
CA ARG A 315 -5.54 11.15 -16.51
C ARG A 315 -5.66 11.73 -17.93
N ASP A 316 -6.39 11.09 -18.81
CA ASP A 316 -6.48 11.45 -20.22
C ASP A 316 -7.24 12.77 -20.40
N ASN A 317 -8.40 12.91 -19.75
CA ASN A 317 -9.17 14.15 -19.79
C ASN A 317 -8.45 15.31 -19.09
N GLY A 318 -7.52 15.03 -18.16
CA GLY A 318 -6.66 16.01 -17.52
C GLY A 318 -5.38 16.35 -18.29
N ALA A 319 -5.14 15.75 -19.46
CA ALA A 319 -3.90 15.96 -20.23
C ALA A 319 -3.67 17.44 -20.59
N TRP A 320 -4.70 18.10 -21.11
CA TRP A 320 -4.63 19.52 -21.48
C TRP A 320 -4.26 20.43 -20.30
N VAL A 321 -4.69 20.10 -19.08
CA VAL A 321 -4.33 20.88 -17.87
C VAL A 321 -2.84 20.74 -17.56
N ARG A 322 -2.30 19.52 -17.66
CA ARG A 322 -0.86 19.27 -17.43
C ARG A 322 -0.01 19.94 -18.50
N GLU A 323 -0.42 19.85 -19.76
CA GLU A 323 0.24 20.51 -20.90
C GLU A 323 0.21 22.03 -20.75
N ALA A 324 -0.94 22.60 -20.37
CA ALA A 324 -1.08 24.03 -20.11
C ALA A 324 -0.17 24.51 -18.96
N ALA A 325 -0.11 23.75 -17.86
CA ALA A 325 0.77 24.05 -16.73
C ALA A 325 2.25 24.01 -17.13
N ALA A 326 2.67 22.99 -17.90
CA ALA A 326 4.04 22.87 -18.39
C ALA A 326 4.41 24.02 -19.35
N ALA A 327 3.53 24.36 -20.29
CA ALA A 327 3.74 25.47 -21.22
C ALA A 327 3.81 26.83 -20.50
N TYR A 328 2.98 27.02 -19.47
CA TYR A 328 3.05 28.22 -18.63
C TYR A 328 4.38 28.31 -17.88
N ALA A 329 4.83 27.22 -17.26
CA ALA A 329 6.09 27.17 -16.52
C ALA A 329 7.30 27.45 -17.44
N ALA A 330 7.32 26.89 -18.65
CA ALA A 330 8.36 27.16 -19.64
C ALA A 330 8.46 28.65 -19.99
N LYS A 331 7.32 29.31 -20.25
CA LYS A 331 7.27 30.75 -20.53
C LYS A 331 7.82 31.60 -19.38
N GLN A 332 7.49 31.24 -18.14
CA GLN A 332 8.00 31.93 -16.94
C GLN A 332 9.52 31.74 -16.77
N ALA A 333 10.02 30.54 -17.05
CA ALA A 333 11.45 30.26 -17.01
C ALA A 333 12.22 31.07 -18.06
N ASP A 334 11.71 31.19 -19.28
CA ASP A 334 12.35 31.98 -20.34
C ASP A 334 12.30 33.48 -20.04
N SER A 335 11.15 34.00 -19.55
CA SER A 335 11.03 35.42 -19.17
C SER A 335 11.97 35.81 -18.02
N SER A 336 12.19 34.90 -17.06
CA SER A 336 13.14 35.14 -15.96
C SER A 336 14.60 35.07 -16.42
N ARG A 337 14.93 34.19 -17.37
CA ARG A 337 16.27 34.16 -18.01
C ARG A 337 16.55 35.42 -18.81
N ASP A 338 15.61 35.88 -19.63
CA ASP A 338 15.76 37.10 -20.42
C ASP A 338 15.92 38.32 -19.51
N SER A 339 15.15 38.39 -18.42
CA SER A 339 15.31 39.43 -17.39
C SER A 339 16.70 39.38 -16.73
N ALA A 340 17.18 38.19 -16.37
CA ALA A 340 18.51 38.01 -15.78
C ALA A 340 19.63 38.43 -16.75
N LEU A 341 19.51 38.10 -18.04
CA LEU A 341 20.45 38.48 -19.10
C LEU A 341 20.43 39.98 -19.41
N LEU A 342 19.28 40.65 -19.27
CA LEU A 342 19.17 42.10 -19.44
C LEU A 342 19.68 42.88 -18.22
N SER A 343 19.80 42.23 -17.05
CA SER A 343 20.26 42.83 -15.79
C SER A 343 21.75 42.60 -15.49
N ALA A 344 22.42 41.74 -16.25
CA ALA A 344 23.86 41.47 -16.18
C ALA A 344 24.60 42.26 -17.27
#